data_AF-A0A6J1WIM1-F1
#
_entry.id   AF-A0A6J1WIM1-F1
#
_cell.length_a   1.000
_cell.length_b   1.000
_cell.length_c   1.000
_cell.angle_alpha   90.00
_cell.angle_beta   90.00
_cell.angle_gamma   90.00
#
_symmetry.space_group_name_H-M   'P 1'
#
loop_
_entity.id
_entity.type
_entity.pdbx_description
1 polymer ?
#
loop_
_entity_poly.entity_id
_entity_poly.type
_entity_poly.pdbx_seq_one_letter_code
_entity_poly.pdbx_strand_id
1 'polypeptide(L)'
;MENNTDHSDQNNYSPLSVQDVDVDFLPIVYEIIRSVERDFHDNSAKARESAECSQKVLELQKKLDIARSQIKRLPGIDYNKQDQIKQFEILRTQLRLKRELLQKYRNMCSFETSFK
;
A
#
# COMPACT_ATOMS: atom_id res chain seq x y z
N MET A 1 24.69 33.42 -9.45
CA MET A 1 23.75 32.63 -10.26
C MET A 1 23.13 31.62 -9.34
N GLU A 2 21.82 31.73 -9.17
CA GLU A 2 21.01 31.05 -8.16
C GLU A 2 21.03 29.53 -8.32
N ASN A 3 21.09 28.81 -7.20
CA ASN A 3 20.57 27.45 -7.11
C ASN A 3 19.60 27.42 -5.93
N ASN A 4 18.38 27.91 -6.18
CA ASN A 4 17.22 27.60 -5.34
C ASN A 4 16.74 26.21 -5.75
N THR A 5 17.18 25.19 -5.01
CA THR A 5 16.52 23.88 -5.06
C THR A 5 15.31 23.93 -4.14
N ASP A 6 14.18 24.19 -4.78
CA ASP A 6 12.82 24.00 -4.31
C ASP A 6 12.70 22.73 -3.43
N HIS A 7 12.61 22.91 -2.11
CA HIS A 7 12.21 21.86 -1.18
C HIS A 7 10.70 21.88 -1.08
N SER A 8 10.10 21.27 -2.10
CA SER A 8 8.69 20.94 -2.19
C SER A 8 8.24 20.18 -0.94
N ASP A 9 7.32 20.80 -0.22
CA ASP A 9 6.26 20.25 0.61
C ASP A 9 6.38 18.74 0.92
N GLN A 10 7.04 18.43 2.05
CA GLN A 10 6.91 17.13 2.70
C GLN A 10 5.49 17.00 3.28
N ASN A 11 4.55 16.62 2.43
CA ASN A 11 3.21 16.27 2.83
C ASN A 11 3.28 14.99 3.67
N ASN A 12 2.88 15.09 4.94
CA ASN A 12 3.01 14.10 6.01
C ASN A 12 2.04 12.89 5.88
N TYR A 13 1.86 12.35 4.67
CA TYR A 13 1.07 11.15 4.47
C TYR A 13 1.95 9.92 4.66
N SER A 14 1.70 9.17 5.74
CA SER A 14 2.21 7.81 5.88
C SER A 14 1.93 7.04 4.57
N PRO A 15 2.94 6.42 3.95
CA PRO A 15 2.74 5.70 2.71
C PRO A 15 1.72 4.57 2.95
N LEU A 16 0.84 4.36 1.97
CA LEU A 16 -0.13 3.27 1.97
C LEU A 16 0.61 1.94 2.20
N SER A 17 0.16 1.17 3.19
CA SER A 17 0.70 -0.16 3.44
C SER A 17 -0.12 -1.23 2.73
N VAL A 18 0.48 -2.41 2.55
CA VAL A 18 -0.19 -3.58 1.99
C VAL A 18 -1.42 -3.97 2.82
N GLN A 19 -1.39 -3.77 4.15
CA GLN A 19 -2.52 -4.08 5.04
C GLN A 19 -3.72 -3.15 4.85
N ASP A 20 -3.53 -1.99 4.21
CA ASP A 20 -4.58 -1.00 3.98
C ASP A 20 -5.38 -1.27 2.68
N VAL A 21 -4.95 -2.26 1.88
CA VAL A 21 -5.61 -2.63 0.62
C VAL A 21 -6.64 -3.74 0.89
N ASP A 22 -7.91 -3.42 0.69
CA ASP A 22 -8.99 -4.41 0.81
C ASP A 22 -9.03 -5.31 -0.43
N VAL A 23 -8.54 -6.54 -0.26
CA VAL A 23 -8.51 -7.59 -1.30
C VAL A 23 -9.46 -8.74 -1.01
N ASP A 24 -10.41 -8.57 -0.08
CA ASP A 24 -11.35 -9.64 0.28
C ASP A 24 -12.54 -9.69 -0.69
N PHE A 25 -12.31 -10.24 -1.89
CA PHE A 25 -13.32 -10.33 -2.95
C PHE A 25 -14.15 -11.62 -2.87
N LEU A 26 -13.68 -12.63 -2.14
CA LEU A 26 -14.30 -13.96 -2.14
C LEU A 26 -15.75 -13.97 -1.65
N PRO A 27 -16.14 -13.23 -0.59
CA PRO A 27 -17.53 -13.21 -0.14
C PRO A 27 -18.50 -12.79 -1.24
N ILE A 28 -18.21 -11.70 -1.94
CA ILE A 28 -19.09 -11.17 -3.00
C ILE A 28 -19.08 -12.06 -4.25
N VAL A 29 -17.93 -12.64 -4.61
CA VAL A 29 -17.84 -13.61 -5.71
C VAL A 29 -18.70 -14.84 -5.41
N TYR A 30 -18.62 -15.36 -4.19
CA TYR A 30 -19.41 -16.49 -3.76
C TYR A 30 -20.91 -16.19 -3.78
N GLU A 31 -21.32 -15.00 -3.32
CA GLU A 31 -22.73 -14.58 -3.39
C GLU A 31 -23.26 -14.48 -4.81
N ILE A 32 -22.46 -13.97 -5.76
CA ILE A 32 -22.81 -13.92 -7.18
C ILE A 32 -23.01 -15.34 -7.72
N ILE A 33 -22.03 -16.24 -7.52
CA ILE A 33 -22.12 -17.64 -7.98
C ILE A 33 -23.39 -18.30 -7.43
N ARG A 34 -23.63 -18.17 -6.12
CA ARG A 34 -24.81 -18.76 -5.46
C ARG A 34 -26.12 -18.18 -5.99
N SER A 35 -26.17 -16.89 -6.35
CA SER A 35 -27.38 -16.27 -6.90
C SER A 35 -27.70 -16.77 -8.31
N VAL A 36 -26.68 -17.12 -9.10
CA VAL A 36 -26.82 -17.66 -10.46
C VAL A 36 -27.21 -19.14 -10.44
N GLU A 37 -26.67 -19.91 -9.50
CA GLU A 37 -26.96 -21.35 -9.34
C GLU A 37 -28.32 -21.64 -8.71
N ARG A 38 -29.03 -20.62 -8.20
CA ARG A 38 -30.33 -20.82 -7.53
C ARG A 38 -31.43 -21.05 -8.56
N ASP A 39 -32.12 -22.19 -8.45
CA ASP A 39 -33.33 -22.46 -9.24
C ASP A 39 -34.52 -21.66 -8.67
N PHE A 40 -35.14 -20.83 -9.52
CA PHE A 40 -36.33 -20.06 -9.17
C PHE A 40 -37.59 -20.68 -9.80
N HIS A 41 -38.54 -21.09 -8.96
CA HIS A 41 -39.84 -21.60 -9.40
C HIS A 41 -40.87 -20.48 -9.68
N ASP A 42 -40.62 -19.25 -9.24
CA ASP A 42 -41.44 -18.06 -9.50
C ASP A 42 -40.68 -17.01 -10.32
N ASN A 43 -41.30 -16.52 -11.40
CA ASN A 43 -40.74 -15.50 -12.28
C ASN A 43 -40.54 -14.15 -11.58
N SER A 44 -41.38 -13.80 -10.60
CA SER A 44 -41.21 -12.55 -9.84
C SER A 44 -39.96 -12.59 -8.95
N ALA A 45 -39.74 -13.73 -8.28
CA ALA A 45 -38.55 -14.00 -7.48
C ALA A 45 -37.28 -14.01 -8.33
N LYS A 46 -37.34 -14.61 -9.53
CA LYS A 46 -36.23 -14.65 -10.48
C LYS A 46 -35.80 -13.25 -10.93
N ALA A 47 -36.75 -12.37 -11.27
CA ALA A 47 -36.45 -11.01 -11.70
C ALA A 47 -35.81 -10.18 -10.56
N ARG A 48 -36.32 -10.34 -9.33
CA ARG A 48 -35.76 -9.67 -8.15
C ARG A 48 -34.33 -10.12 -7.85
N GLU A 49 -34.06 -11.43 -7.82
CA GLU A 49 -32.70 -11.91 -7.58
C GLU A 49 -31.76 -11.52 -8.71
N SER A 50 -32.21 -11.54 -9.97
CA SER A 50 -31.39 -11.08 -11.10
C SER A 50 -30.96 -9.62 -10.96
N ALA A 51 -31.83 -8.75 -10.43
CA ALA A 51 -31.48 -7.37 -10.13
C ALA A 51 -30.47 -7.28 -8.97
N GLU A 52 -30.64 -8.07 -7.91
CA GLU A 52 -29.71 -8.12 -6.78
C GLU A 52 -28.32 -8.66 -7.19
N CYS A 53 -28.29 -9.72 -8.00
CA CYS A 53 -27.06 -10.25 -8.59
C CYS A 53 -26.33 -9.19 -9.41
N SER A 54 -27.06 -8.46 -10.27
CA SER A 54 -26.49 -7.35 -11.06
C SER A 54 -25.87 -6.29 -10.15
N GLN A 55 -26.51 -5.97 -9.03
CA GLN A 55 -25.99 -5.01 -8.05
C GLN A 55 -24.69 -5.51 -7.40
N LYS A 56 -24.60 -6.80 -7.05
CA LYS A 56 -23.37 -7.40 -6.50
C LYS A 56 -22.22 -7.42 -7.52
N VAL A 57 -22.53 -7.64 -8.79
CA VAL A 57 -21.52 -7.55 -9.86
C VAL A 57 -20.95 -6.13 -9.95
N LEU A 58 -21.79 -5.10 -9.88
CA LEU A 58 -21.35 -3.70 -9.88
C LEU A 58 -20.53 -3.35 -8.63
N GLU A 59 -20.91 -3.86 -7.47
CA GLU A 59 -20.15 -3.69 -6.23
C GLU A 59 -18.77 -4.36 -6.32
N LEU A 60 -18.69 -5.59 -6.85
CA LEU A 60 -17.42 -6.27 -7.08
C LEU A 60 -16.53 -5.48 -8.04
N GLN A 61 -17.09 -4.97 -9.14
CA GLN A 61 -16.36 -4.11 -10.08
C GLN A 61 -15.78 -2.89 -9.37
N LYS A 62 -16.59 -2.17 -8.60
CA LYS A 62 -16.15 -1.01 -7.83
C LYS A 62 -15.03 -1.36 -6.85
N LYS A 63 -15.16 -2.50 -6.13
CA LYS A 63 -14.16 -2.97 -5.18
C LYS A 63 -12.83 -3.29 -5.86
N LEU A 64 -12.87 -3.93 -7.03
CA LEU A 64 -11.68 -4.20 -7.86
C LEU A 64 -11.00 -2.92 -8.36
N ASP A 65 -11.78 -1.92 -8.79
CA ASP A 65 -11.22 -0.65 -9.27
C ASP A 65 -10.56 0.15 -8.14
N ILE A 66 -11.16 0.15 -6.94
CA ILE A 66 -10.56 0.74 -5.74
C ILE A 66 -9.25 0.03 -5.40
N ALA A 67 -9.27 -1.30 -5.28
CA ALA A 67 -8.08 -2.09 -4.97
C ALA A 67 -6.96 -1.87 -6.00
N ARG A 68 -7.29 -1.84 -7.30
CA ARG A 68 -6.33 -1.53 -8.36
C ARG A 68 -5.72 -0.14 -8.20
N SER A 69 -6.53 0.86 -7.85
CA SER A 69 -6.05 2.23 -7.62
C SER A 69 -5.13 2.34 -6.39
N GLN A 70 -5.44 1.58 -5.33
CA GLN A 70 -4.63 1.49 -4.12
C GLN A 70 -3.29 0.78 -4.40
N ILE A 71 -3.32 -0.36 -5.11
CA ILE A 71 -2.11 -1.10 -5.50
C ILE A 71 -1.14 -0.20 -6.26
N LYS A 72 -1.64 0.63 -7.20
CA LYS A 72 -0.80 1.58 -7.95
C LYS A 72 -0.11 2.65 -7.09
N ARG A 73 -0.58 2.86 -5.87
CA ARG A 73 0.01 3.82 -4.92
C ARG A 73 0.95 3.15 -3.91
N LEU A 74 1.03 1.81 -3.90
CA LEU A 74 1.93 1.10 -2.99
C LEU A 74 3.40 1.39 -3.35
N PRO A 75 4.25 1.71 -2.38
CA PRO A 75 5.67 1.91 -2.63
C PRO A 75 6.32 0.59 -3.05
N GLY A 76 7.26 0.67 -3.99
CA GLY A 76 8.07 -0.48 -4.38
C GLY A 76 7.50 -1.36 -5.50
N ILE A 77 6.26 -1.12 -5.95
CA ILE A 77 5.62 -1.93 -7.01
C ILE A 77 6.34 -1.86 -8.37
N ASP A 78 7.12 -0.80 -8.61
CA ASP A 78 7.90 -0.62 -9.84
C ASP A 78 9.16 -1.49 -9.89
N TYR A 79 9.50 -2.15 -8.78
CA TYR A 79 10.69 -2.98 -8.65
C TYR A 79 10.32 -4.46 -8.66
N ASN A 80 11.15 -5.27 -9.30
CA ASN A 80 11.07 -6.72 -9.10
C ASN A 80 11.57 -7.10 -7.70
N LYS A 81 11.25 -8.32 -7.28
CA LYS A 81 11.61 -8.85 -5.96
C LYS A 81 13.11 -8.74 -5.64
N GLN A 82 13.99 -9.02 -6.61
CA GLN A 82 15.44 -9.01 -6.38
C GLN A 82 15.93 -7.58 -6.13
N ASP A 83 15.43 -6.62 -6.90
CA ASP A 83 15.76 -5.21 -6.73
C ASP A 83 15.22 -4.65 -5.41
N GLN A 84 14.01 -5.03 -5.00
CA GLN A 84 13.47 -4.65 -3.68
C GLN A 84 14.38 -5.14 -2.54
N ILE A 85 14.80 -6.41 -2.58
CA ILE A 85 15.69 -7.00 -1.56
C ILE A 85 17.05 -6.29 -1.58
N LYS A 86 17.61 -6.03 -2.76
CA LYS A 86 18.88 -5.32 -2.89
C LYS A 86 18.81 -3.91 -2.30
N GLN A 87 17.77 -3.14 -2.62
CA GLN A 87 17.58 -1.81 -2.05
C GLN A 87 17.41 -1.85 -0.54
N PHE A 88 16.67 -2.82 -0.02
CA PHE A 88 16.52 -3.03 1.41
C PHE A 88 17.88 -3.25 2.11
N GLU A 89 18.74 -4.10 1.57
CA GLU A 89 20.08 -4.35 2.15
C GLU A 89 21.00 -3.11 2.06
N ILE A 90 20.90 -2.32 0.99
CA ILE A 90 21.60 -1.03 0.86
C ILE A 90 21.14 -0.08 1.97
N LEU A 91 19.83 0.11 2.13
CA LEU A 91 19.22 0.97 3.16
C LEU A 91 19.64 0.53 4.57
N ARG A 92 19.62 -0.78 4.84
CA ARG A 92 20.06 -1.35 6.11
C ARG A 92 21.54 -1.04 6.39
N THR A 93 22.39 -1.18 5.38
CA THR A 93 23.82 -0.87 5.49
C THR A 93 24.05 0.62 5.72
N GLN A 94 23.37 1.49 4.96
CA GLN A 94 23.44 2.93 5.14
C GLN A 94 23.01 3.35 6.55
N LEU A 95 21.92 2.79 7.07
CA LEU A 95 21.44 3.08 8.41
C LEU A 95 22.48 2.70 9.48
N ARG A 96 23.09 1.50 9.34
CA ARG A 96 24.16 1.05 10.23
C ARG A 96 25.34 2.03 10.22
N LEU A 97 25.87 2.34 9.05
CA LEU A 97 27.02 3.24 8.90
C LEU A 97 26.72 4.66 9.41
N LYS A 98 25.52 5.19 9.13
CA LYS A 98 25.08 6.49 9.65
C LYS A 98 25.01 6.49 11.18
N ARG A 99 24.50 5.42 11.81
CA ARG A 99 24.48 5.27 13.27
C ARG A 99 25.89 5.20 13.86
N GLU A 100 26.78 4.40 13.27
CA GLU A 100 28.18 4.30 13.68
C GLU A 100 28.88 5.66 13.60
N LEU A 101 28.62 6.43 12.54
CA LEU A 101 29.18 7.77 12.36
C LEU A 101 28.67 8.76 13.41
N LEU A 102 27.35 8.79 13.66
CA LEU A 102 26.77 9.63 14.72
C LEU A 102 27.33 9.27 16.09
N GLN A 103 27.53 7.99 16.37
CA GLN A 103 28.14 7.53 17.61
C GLN A 103 29.60 8.00 17.74
N LYS A 104 30.38 7.95 16.65
CA LYS A 104 31.75 8.50 16.63
C LYS A 104 31.75 9.99 16.94
N TYR A 105 30.89 10.78 16.28
CA TYR A 105 30.79 12.22 16.57
C TYR A 105 30.41 12.50 18.02
N ARG A 106 29.44 11.76 18.57
CA ARG A 106 29.05 11.87 19.98
C ARG A 106 30.23 11.63 20.93
N ASN A 107 31.05 10.63 20.65
CA ASN A 107 32.19 10.25 21.49
C ASN A 107 33.44 11.12 21.26
N MET A 108 33.55 11.80 20.11
CA MET A 108 34.63 12.76 19.84
C MET A 108 34.32 14.15 20.42
N CYS A 109 33.06 14.59 20.37
CA CYS A 109 32.64 15.86 20.96
C CYS A 109 32.60 15.85 22.50
N SER A 110 32.75 14.69 23.16
CA SER A 110 32.87 14.62 24.61
C SER A 110 34.26 15.03 25.16
N PHE A 111 35.20 15.47 24.31
CA PHE A 111 36.57 15.83 24.72
C PHE A 111 36.87 17.34 24.79
N GLU A 112 35.92 18.24 24.48
CA GLU A 112 36.11 19.69 24.59
C GLU A 112 35.06 20.38 25.49
N THR A 113 34.88 19.90 26.72
CA THR A 113 34.25 20.71 27.79
C THR A 113 35.20 20.93 28.97
N SER A 114 36.51 20.83 28.72
CA SER A 114 37.56 21.17 29.68
C SER A 114 38.50 22.22 29.10
N PHE A 115 37.95 23.41 28.82
CA PHE A 115 38.74 24.63 28.81
C PHE A 115 38.30 25.50 29.99
N LYS A 116 39.32 25.96 30.73
CA LYS A 116 39.33 26.63 32.04
C LYS A 116 38.22 27.64 32.31
#